data_AF-A0A8B8P2N1-F1
#
_entry.id   AF-A0A8B8P2N1-F1
#
_cell.length_a   1.000
_cell.length_b   1.000
_cell.length_c   1.000
_cell.angle_alpha   90.00
_cell.angle_beta   90.00
_cell.angle_gamma   90.00
#
_symmetry.space_group_name_H-M   'P 1'
#
loop_
_entity.id
_entity.type
_entity.pdbx_description
1 polymer ?
#
loop_
_entity_poly.entity_id
_entity_poly.type
_entity_poly.pdbx_seq_one_letter_code
_entity_poly.pdbx_strand_id
1 'polypeptide(L)'
;MAMALREAKEGIGLDPSLVEVVSVLQPYATVIGITVVPVVGILFDKNAYCPAPNPAVVEVIFDVPLEMFLQDENRSRGGVDGREVSAPSFRLSNSR
;
A
#
# COMPACT_ATOMS: atom_id res chain seq x y z
N MET A 1 -9.68 -2.11 -12.42
CA MET A 1 -10.27 -1.29 -11.34
C MET A 1 -11.16 -2.13 -10.42
N ALA A 2 -12.20 -2.82 -10.94
CA ALA A 2 -13.12 -3.63 -10.13
C ALA A 2 -12.45 -4.66 -9.21
N MET A 3 -11.39 -5.33 -9.68
CA MET A 3 -10.61 -6.27 -8.85
C MET A 3 -9.96 -5.58 -7.64
N ALA A 4 -9.29 -4.43 -7.83
CA ALA A 4 -8.62 -3.73 -6.73
C ALA A 4 -9.59 -3.29 -5.63
N LEU A 5 -10.77 -2.78 -6.00
CA LEU A 5 -11.82 -2.39 -5.05
C LEU A 5 -12.41 -3.61 -4.32
N ARG A 6 -12.57 -4.75 -5.02
CA ARG A 6 -13.01 -6.00 -4.41
C ARG A 6 -12.00 -6.49 -3.36
N GLU A 7 -10.72 -6.56 -3.72
CA GLU A 7 -9.66 -7.00 -2.79
C GLU A 7 -9.53 -6.05 -1.58
N ALA A 8 -9.61 -4.73 -1.80
CA ALA A 8 -9.58 -3.77 -0.71
C ALA A 8 -10.78 -3.94 0.24
N LYS A 9 -11.97 -4.21 -0.29
CA LYS A 9 -13.14 -4.53 0.54
C LYS A 9 -12.94 -5.82 1.34
N GLU A 10 -12.39 -6.87 0.73
CA GLU A 10 -12.19 -8.19 1.35
C GLU A 10 -11.05 -8.20 2.38
N GLY A 11 -9.99 -7.43 2.15
CA GLY A 11 -8.80 -7.40 3.00
C GLY A 11 -8.90 -6.40 4.14
N ILE A 12 -9.31 -5.15 3.85
CA ILE A 12 -9.28 -4.04 4.82
C ILE A 12 -10.67 -3.45 5.13
N GLY A 13 -11.73 -3.97 4.52
CA GLY A 13 -13.10 -3.49 4.75
C GLY A 13 -13.44 -2.17 4.07
N LEU A 14 -12.67 -1.76 3.06
CA LEU A 14 -12.92 -0.51 2.33
C LEU A 14 -14.23 -0.57 1.53
N ASP A 15 -15.22 0.23 1.92
CA ASP A 15 -16.42 0.45 1.11
C ASP A 15 -16.03 1.21 -0.18
N PRO A 16 -16.28 0.64 -1.37
CA PRO A 16 -15.93 1.27 -2.65
C PRO A 16 -16.55 2.66 -2.86
N SER A 17 -17.63 3.01 -2.14
CA SER A 17 -18.26 4.33 -2.21
C SER A 17 -17.48 5.43 -1.48
N LEU A 18 -16.55 5.07 -0.59
CA LEU A 18 -15.73 6.02 0.17
C LEU A 18 -14.46 6.45 -0.57
N VAL A 19 -14.11 5.77 -1.66
CA VAL A 19 -12.87 5.98 -2.40
C VAL A 19 -13.14 6.40 -3.84
N GLU A 20 -12.48 7.48 -4.27
CA GLU A 20 -12.44 7.86 -5.68
C GLU A 20 -11.17 7.33 -6.33
N VAL A 21 -11.29 6.51 -7.37
CA VAL A 21 -10.13 6.08 -8.16
C VAL A 21 -9.71 7.21 -9.09
N VAL A 22 -8.52 7.76 -8.85
CA VAL A 22 -8.00 8.92 -9.59
C VAL A 22 -6.99 8.56 -10.66
N SER A 23 -6.37 7.37 -10.58
CA SER A 23 -5.39 6.94 -11.58
C SER A 23 -5.16 5.43 -11.60
N VAL A 24 -4.74 4.94 -12.76
CA VAL A 24 -4.13 3.62 -12.95
C VAL A 24 -2.70 3.85 -13.43
N LEU A 25 -1.72 3.36 -12.67
CA LEU A 25 -0.31 3.57 -12.99
C LEU A 25 0.18 2.53 -14.01
N GLN A 26 1.38 2.78 -14.54
CA GLN A 26 2.01 1.86 -15.49
C GLN A 26 2.14 0.45 -14.87
N PRO A 27 1.63 -0.60 -15.54
CA PRO A 27 1.82 -1.97 -15.09
C PRO A 27 3.30 -2.35 -15.04
N TYR A 28 3.65 -3.22 -14.10
CA TYR A 28 5.00 -3.77 -13.99
C TYR A 28 4.96 -5.27 -13.69
N ALA A 29 6.02 -5.98 -14.06
CA ALA A 29 6.19 -7.39 -13.72
C ALA A 29 6.97 -7.53 -12.41
N THR A 30 6.51 -8.39 -11.51
CA THR A 30 7.28 -8.78 -10.32
C THR A 30 8.50 -9.63 -10.71
N VAL A 31 9.40 -9.85 -9.77
CA VAL A 31 10.60 -10.70 -9.98
C VAL A 31 10.27 -12.14 -10.39
N ILE A 32 9.05 -12.60 -10.10
CA ILE A 32 8.54 -13.94 -10.50
C ILE A 32 7.61 -13.90 -11.72
N GLY A 33 7.56 -12.77 -12.45
CA GLY A 33 6.83 -12.67 -13.72
C GLY A 33 5.32 -12.40 -13.61
N ILE A 34 4.81 -12.05 -12.42
CA ILE A 34 3.40 -11.68 -12.25
C ILE A 34 3.21 -10.22 -12.66
N THR A 35 2.25 -9.94 -13.54
CA THR A 35 1.91 -8.55 -13.92
C THR A 35 1.04 -7.91 -12.85
N VAL A 36 1.47 -6.78 -12.31
CA VAL A 36 0.75 -5.95 -11.34
C VAL A 36 0.29 -4.66 -12.01
N VAL A 37 -0.98 -4.30 -11.80
CA VAL A 37 -1.59 -3.06 -12.29
C VAL A 37 -1.94 -2.20 -11.07
N PRO A 38 -1.14 -1.17 -10.73
CA PRO A 38 -1.39 -0.35 -9.56
C PRO A 38 -2.55 0.63 -9.79
N VAL A 39 -3.41 0.79 -8.78
CA VAL A 39 -4.55 1.70 -8.80
C VAL A 39 -4.42 2.67 -7.63
N VAL A 40 -4.58 3.97 -7.89
CA VAL A 40 -4.53 5.01 -6.86
C VAL A 40 -5.94 5.50 -6.57
N GLY A 41 -6.32 5.47 -5.29
CA GLY A 41 -7.61 5.98 -4.81
C GLY A 41 -7.42 7.04 -3.72
N ILE A 42 -8.32 8.03 -3.70
CA ILE A 42 -8.37 9.08 -2.67
C ILE A 42 -9.58 8.83 -1.76
N LEU A 43 -9.32 8.79 -0.46
CA LEU A 43 -10.33 8.89 0.59
C LEU A 43 -10.46 10.38 0.96
N PHE A 44 -11.51 11.05 0.49
CA PHE A 44 -11.72 12.48 0.78
C PHE A 44 -12.17 12.72 2.22
N ASP A 45 -12.91 11.78 2.81
CA ASP A 45 -13.22 11.75 4.23
C ASP A 45 -12.62 10.48 4.84
N LYS A 46 -11.41 10.63 5.39
CA LYS A 46 -10.72 9.54 6.07
C LYS A 46 -11.50 9.04 7.31
N ASN A 47 -12.26 9.91 7.98
CA ASN A 47 -12.98 9.53 9.20
C ASN A 47 -14.20 8.67 8.90
N ALA A 48 -14.73 8.73 7.68
CA ALA A 48 -15.79 7.84 7.22
C ALA A 48 -15.30 6.39 7.02
N TYR A 49 -13.99 6.18 6.85
CA TYR A 49 -13.41 4.86 6.74
C TYR A 49 -13.10 4.28 8.13
N CYS A 50 -13.82 3.20 8.48
CA CYS A 50 -13.57 2.40 9.67
C CYS A 50 -12.88 1.08 9.25
N PRO A 51 -11.56 0.92 9.49
CA PRO A 51 -10.83 -0.26 9.06
C PRO A 51 -11.37 -1.54 9.70
N ALA A 52 -11.59 -2.57 8.89
CA ALA A 52 -12.00 -3.89 9.33
C ALA A 52 -11.08 -4.94 8.69
N PRO A 53 -9.88 -5.17 9.25
CA PRO A 53 -8.92 -6.11 8.68
C PRO A 53 -9.45 -7.54 8.72
N ASN A 54 -9.34 -8.26 7.61
CA ASN A 54 -9.60 -9.69 7.56
C ASN A 54 -8.40 -10.47 8.12
N PRO A 55 -8.51 -11.13 9.27
CA PRO A 55 -7.36 -11.76 9.95
C PRO A 55 -6.77 -12.94 9.17
N ALA A 56 -7.48 -13.48 8.16
CA ALA A 56 -6.94 -14.52 7.29
C ALA A 56 -5.85 -14.02 6.34
N VAL A 57 -5.80 -12.71 6.07
CA VAL A 57 -4.93 -12.12 5.04
C VAL A 57 -4.28 -10.78 5.44
N VAL A 58 -4.71 -10.15 6.53
CA VAL A 58 -4.20 -8.87 7.02
C VAL A 58 -3.91 -8.97 8.53
N GLU A 59 -2.64 -8.78 8.90
CA GLU A 59 -2.19 -8.75 10.29
C GLU A 59 -2.33 -7.36 10.91
N VAL A 60 -2.02 -6.30 10.15
CA VAL A 60 -1.99 -4.92 10.63
C VAL A 60 -2.36 -3.93 9.53
N ILE A 61 -3.03 -2.84 9.91
CA ILE A 61 -3.28 -1.66 9.06
C ILE A 61 -2.64 -0.46 9.76
N PHE A 62 -1.86 0.31 9.03
CA PHE A 62 -1.21 1.52 9.53
C PHE A 62 -1.09 2.55 8.41
N ASP A 63 -0.97 3.81 8.80
CA ASP A 63 -0.75 4.93 7.89
C ASP A 63 0.73 5.33 7.85
N VAL A 64 1.15 5.87 6.71
CA VAL A 64 2.48 6.44 6.51
C VAL A 64 2.36 7.81 5.85
N PRO A 65 3.05 8.86 6.34
CA PRO A 65 3.08 10.15 5.66
C PRO A 65 3.67 9.99 4.26
N LEU A 66 3.03 10.53 3.24
CA LEU A 66 3.50 10.41 1.85
C LEU A 66 4.89 11.02 1.67
N GLU A 67 5.18 12.09 2.41
CA GLU A 67 6.45 12.82 2.42
C GLU A 67 7.64 11.91 2.76
N MET A 68 7.40 10.82 3.51
CA MET A 68 8.40 9.80 3.81
C MET A 68 9.09 9.27 2.55
N PHE A 69 8.34 9.10 1.47
CA PHE A 69 8.82 8.45 0.24
C PHE A 69 9.40 9.44 -0.77
N LEU A 70 9.25 10.74 -0.52
CA LEU A 70 9.73 11.80 -1.42
C LEU A 70 11.13 12.29 -1.05
N GLN A 71 11.56 12.07 0.20
CA GLN A 71 12.87 12.49 0.71
C GLN A 71 13.87 11.33 0.63
N ASP A 72 15.01 11.52 -0.06
CA ASP A 72 16.02 10.47 -0.26
C ASP A 72 16.71 10.05 1.05
N GLU A 73 16.74 10.90 2.07
CA GLU A 73 17.35 10.60 3.37
C GLU A 73 16.62 9.48 4.12
N ASN A 74 15.35 9.23 3.80
CA ASN A 74 14.55 8.14 4.36
C ASN A 74 14.79 6.80 3.64
N ARG A 75 15.55 6.81 2.54
CA ARG A 75 15.78 5.66 1.68
C ARG A 75 17.11 5.01 2.02
N SER A 76 17.05 3.82 2.61
CA SER A 76 18.23 2.96 2.80
C SER A 76 18.27 1.84 1.75
N ARG A 77 19.47 1.32 1.45
CA ARG A 77 19.65 0.02 0.78
C ARG A 77 19.95 -1.01 1.86
N GLY A 78 19.14 -2.06 1.94
CA GLY A 78 19.28 -3.10 2.96
C GLY A 78 18.93 -4.48 2.41
N GLY A 79 19.52 -5.52 2.99
CA GLY A 79 19.15 -6.89 2.70
C GLY A 79 17.97 -7.35 3.56
N VAL A 80 17.16 -8.25 3.01
CA VAL A 80 16.15 -9.01 3.75
C VAL A 80 16.69 -10.42 3.92
N ASP A 81 16.76 -10.95 5.15
CA ASP A 81 17.28 -12.29 5.47
C ASP A 81 18.67 -12.61 4.87
N GLY A 82 19.60 -11.66 4.93
CA GLY A 82 20.97 -11.85 4.44
C GLY A 82 21.11 -11.88 2.91
N ARG A 83 20.02 -11.70 2.15
CA ARG A 83 20.06 -11.47 0.71
C ARG A 83 20.04 -9.97 0.44
N GLU A 84 20.98 -9.49 -0.36
CA GLU A 84 20.95 -8.12 -0.83
C GLU A 84 19.73 -7.93 -1.73
N VAL A 85 18.75 -7.18 -1.26
CA VAL A 85 17.60 -6.79 -2.08
C VAL A 85 17.90 -5.38 -2.56
N SER A 86 18.10 -5.22 -3.88
CA SER A 86 18.28 -3.91 -4.49
C SER A 86 16.93 -3.17 -4.60
N ALA A 87 16.23 -3.01 -3.47
CA ALA A 87 15.01 -2.24 -3.34
C ALA A 87 15.18 -1.18 -2.24
N PRO A 88 14.52 -0.02 -2.38
CA PRO A 88 14.46 0.96 -1.31
C PRO A 88 13.81 0.36 -0.06
N SER A 89 14.43 0.56 1.11
CA SER A 89 13.83 0.29 2.41
C SER A 89 13.56 1.59 3.16
N PHE A 90 12.37 1.69 3.76
CA PHE A 90 11.94 2.82 4.59
C PHE A 90 11.65 2.31 6.00
N ARG A 91 11.99 3.11 7.02
CA ARG A 91 11.72 2.77 8.42
C ARG A 91 10.69 3.74 8.99
N LEU A 92 9.54 3.21 9.38
CA LEU A 92 8.57 3.96 10.16
C LEU A 92 9.02 3.98 11.62
N SER A 93 9.57 5.10 12.08
CA SER A 93 9.73 5.33 13.51
C SER A 93 8.34 5.56 14.10
N ASN A 94 7.89 4.72 15.04
CA ASN A 94 6.60 4.87 15.72
C ASN A 94 6.33 6.34 16.06
N SER A 95 5.38 6.97 15.38
CA SER A 95 4.77 8.21 15.81
C SER A 95 3.37 7.89 16.31
N ARG A 96 3.32 7.53 17.60
CA ARG A 96 2.14 7.41 18.49
C ARG A 96 1.00 6.52 18.03
#